data_AF-A0A3D9LL85-F1
#
_entry.id   AF-A0A3D9LL85-F1
#
_cell.length_a   1.000
_cell.length_b   1.000
_cell.length_c   1.000
_cell.angle_alpha   90.00
_cell.angle_beta   90.00
_cell.angle_gamma   90.00
#
_symmetry.space_group_name_H-M   'P 1'
#
loop_
_entity.id
_entity.type
_entity.pdbx_description
1 polymer ?
#
loop_
_entity_poly.entity_id
_entity_poly.type
_entity_poly.pdbx_seq_one_letter_code
_entity_poly.pdbx_strand_id
1 'polypeptide(L)'
;MNKVFTVLSCVFIMLLTSCQFSENIYINEDGSGKVKFSMDASEMMDVLDQLGENASDEMSKAVDSTIVFKDFLVEYKDSIANLSVGEQEKIKAMEDYKIHMVMDPDKKKMFFDLETDFDDASELRDMYKAMNSFNNLKGDDTASDNLPLSPFSSMGNEGSTLVSYSYDGTVFRRNAEIIDLEKHQKSLDSIDKSALMLGSSKYIINYHFPKAVKSFSKQGAMYSEDRKTVTYEVGFIDMLKDPEILNIEVVLED
;
A
#
# COMPACT_ATOMS: atom_id res chain seq x y z
N MET A 1 42.17 4.64 23.37
CA MET A 1 41.11 5.46 22.73
C MET A 1 40.75 5.03 21.31
N ASN A 2 41.44 4.06 20.68
CA ASN A 2 41.18 3.70 19.27
C ASN A 2 40.28 2.46 19.09
N LYS A 3 39.81 1.82 20.17
CA LYS A 3 38.90 0.66 20.10
C LYS A 3 37.42 1.03 20.29
N VAL A 4 37.15 2.17 20.94
CA VAL A 4 35.78 2.69 21.12
C VAL A 4 35.28 3.34 19.83
N PHE A 5 36.17 3.97 19.06
CA PHE A 5 35.83 4.58 17.77
C PHE A 5 35.49 3.54 16.69
N THR A 6 36.12 2.36 16.72
CA THR A 6 35.83 1.27 15.77
C THR A 6 34.49 0.58 16.06
N VAL A 7 34.06 0.52 17.33
CA VAL A 7 32.74 -0.02 17.70
C VAL A 7 31.62 0.97 17.37
N LEU A 8 31.86 2.28 17.51
CA LEU A 8 30.88 3.32 17.17
C LEU A 8 30.68 3.46 15.64
N SER A 9 31.67 3.09 14.83
CA SER A 9 31.57 3.09 13.36
C SER A 9 30.82 1.88 12.78
N CYS A 10 30.60 0.82 13.56
CA CYS A 10 29.82 -0.35 13.12
C CYS A 10 28.32 -0.27 13.45
N VAL A 11 27.89 0.71 14.27
CA VAL A 11 26.47 0.89 14.62
C VAL A 11 25.74 1.82 13.61
N PHE A 12 26.48 2.51 12.75
CA PHE A 12 25.91 3.46 11.77
C PHE A 12 25.56 2.84 10.40
N ILE A 13 25.60 1.51 10.25
CA ILE A 13 25.33 0.81 8.98
C ILE A 13 23.92 0.14 8.94
N MET A 14 23.07 0.36 9.94
CA MET A 14 21.70 -0.22 9.95
C MET A 14 20.58 0.81 9.76
N LEU A 15 20.81 1.82 8.93
CA LEU A 15 19.72 2.56 8.28
C LEU A 15 19.61 2.08 6.84
N LEU A 16 19.40 0.77 6.66
CA LEU A 16 18.83 0.26 5.42
C LEU A 16 17.34 0.56 5.52
N THR A 17 16.96 1.78 5.15
CA THR A 17 15.56 2.10 4.89
C THR A 17 15.11 1.15 3.80
N SER A 18 14.06 0.38 4.07
CA SER A 18 13.46 -0.56 3.13
C SER A 18 12.28 0.12 2.44
N CYS A 19 11.78 -0.47 1.35
CA CYS A 19 10.48 -0.09 0.82
C CYS A 19 9.44 -0.12 1.95
N GLN A 20 8.63 0.94 2.05
CA GLN A 20 7.68 1.11 3.14
C GLN A 20 6.27 1.19 2.58
N PHE A 21 5.42 0.27 3.02
CA PHE A 21 3.98 0.31 2.77
C PHE A 21 3.31 0.92 3.99
N SER A 22 2.38 1.84 3.78
CA SER A 22 1.58 2.39 4.88
C SER A 22 0.10 2.41 4.57
N GLU A 23 -0.69 1.90 5.52
CA GLU A 23 -2.14 1.98 5.54
C GLU A 23 -2.55 3.05 6.56
N ASN A 24 -3.05 4.17 6.05
CA ASN A 24 -3.47 5.30 6.87
C ASN A 24 -4.99 5.39 6.85
N ILE A 25 -5.63 5.22 7.99
CA ILE A 25 -7.10 5.34 8.12
C ILE A 25 -7.39 6.50 9.06
N TYR A 26 -8.27 7.40 8.63
CA TYR A 26 -8.76 8.53 9.40
C TYR A 26 -10.26 8.35 9.61
N ILE A 27 -10.68 8.08 10.84
CA ILE A 27 -12.08 7.88 11.20
C ILE A 27 -12.63 9.14 11.86
N ASN A 28 -13.81 9.55 11.40
CA ASN A 28 -14.58 10.65 11.96
C ASN A 28 -15.54 10.15 13.06
N GLU A 29 -16.13 11.08 13.81
CA GLU A 29 -17.08 10.74 14.88
C GLU A 29 -18.35 10.02 14.38
N ASP A 30 -18.77 10.30 13.15
CA ASP A 30 -19.95 9.69 12.51
C ASP A 30 -19.69 8.34 11.86
N GLY A 31 -18.45 7.86 11.90
CA GLY A 31 -18.02 6.58 11.31
C GLY A 31 -17.56 6.67 9.85
N SER A 32 -17.75 7.82 9.21
CA SER A 32 -17.14 8.13 7.91
C SER A 32 -15.64 8.34 8.05
N GLY A 33 -14.93 8.47 6.93
CA GLY A 33 -13.51 8.74 6.98
C GLY A 33 -12.81 8.75 5.65
N LYS A 34 -11.48 8.68 5.75
CA LYS A 34 -10.57 8.59 4.62
C LYS A 34 -9.59 7.46 4.84
N VAL A 35 -9.34 6.69 3.79
CA VAL A 35 -8.23 5.75 3.75
C VAL A 35 -7.22 6.19 2.71
N LYS A 36 -5.94 6.02 3.04
CA LYS A 36 -4.81 6.29 2.18
C LYS A 36 -3.80 5.17 2.29
N PHE A 37 -3.61 4.44 1.20
CA PHE A 37 -2.53 3.50 1.02
C PHE A 37 -1.34 4.20 0.37
N SER A 38 -0.16 4.09 0.96
CA SER A 38 1.08 4.64 0.42
C SER A 38 2.15 3.58 0.24
N MET A 39 2.96 3.73 -0.80
CA MET A 39 4.18 2.97 -1.02
C MET A 39 5.33 3.94 -1.28
N ASP A 40 6.35 3.89 -0.44
CA ASP A 40 7.65 4.49 -0.71
C ASP A 40 8.59 3.43 -1.26
N ALA A 41 8.85 3.51 -2.56
CA ALA A 41 9.71 2.62 -3.31
C ALA A 41 11.04 3.29 -3.69
N SER A 42 11.39 4.41 -3.05
CA SER A 42 12.62 5.17 -3.36
C SER A 42 13.88 4.31 -3.28
N GLU A 43 13.93 3.37 -2.34
CA GLU A 43 15.04 2.41 -2.18
C GLU A 43 15.15 1.41 -3.34
N MET A 44 14.04 1.12 -4.04
CA MET A 44 14.09 0.28 -5.24
C MET A 44 14.81 1.01 -6.38
N MET A 45 14.79 2.34 -6.43
CA MET A 45 15.52 3.12 -7.45
C MET A 45 17.02 2.83 -7.37
N ASP A 46 17.57 2.75 -6.16
CA ASP A 46 18.99 2.42 -5.96
C ASP A 46 19.36 1.02 -6.44
N VAL A 47 18.43 0.07 -6.34
CA VAL A 47 18.65 -1.30 -6.83
C VAL A 47 18.52 -1.38 -8.35
N LEU A 48 17.53 -0.70 -8.93
CA LEU A 48 17.35 -0.64 -10.38
C LEU A 48 18.56 0.03 -11.06
N ASP A 49 19.08 1.11 -10.49
CA ASP A 49 20.32 1.77 -10.93
C ASP A 49 21.51 0.79 -10.93
N GLN A 50 21.62 -0.07 -9.92
CA GLN A 50 22.72 -1.04 -9.77
C GLN A 50 22.61 -2.22 -10.72
N LEU A 51 21.40 -2.64 -11.07
CA LEU A 51 21.16 -3.76 -11.98
C LEU A 51 21.41 -3.39 -13.44
N GLY A 52 21.58 -2.10 -13.77
CA GLY A 52 21.94 -1.63 -15.10
C GLY A 52 20.88 -1.92 -16.17
N GLU A 53 19.66 -2.28 -15.76
CA GLU A 53 18.53 -2.34 -16.68
C GLU A 53 18.23 -0.91 -17.11
N ASN A 54 18.21 -0.67 -18.42
CA ASN A 54 17.86 0.64 -18.97
C ASN A 54 16.44 0.96 -18.51
N ALA A 55 16.32 1.78 -17.46
CA ALA A 55 15.08 2.48 -17.14
C ALA A 55 14.57 3.04 -18.48
N SER A 56 13.37 2.64 -18.89
CA SER A 56 12.80 3.09 -20.16
C SER A 56 12.85 4.63 -20.22
N ASP A 57 12.91 5.22 -21.42
CA ASP A 57 12.96 6.69 -21.57
C ASP A 57 11.86 7.41 -20.77
N GLU A 58 10.73 6.74 -20.48
CA GLU A 58 9.65 7.24 -19.63
C GLU A 58 10.00 7.28 -18.14
N MET A 59 10.78 6.32 -17.64
CA MET A 59 11.31 6.34 -16.26
C MET A 59 12.47 7.31 -16.06
N SER A 60 13.08 7.80 -17.14
CA SER A 60 14.19 8.77 -17.05
C SER A 60 13.74 10.21 -16.73
N LYS A 61 12.44 10.48 -16.74
CA LYS A 61 11.88 11.81 -16.53
C LYS A 61 11.24 11.94 -15.16
N ALA A 62 11.46 13.09 -14.53
CA ALA A 62 10.73 13.44 -13.33
C ALA A 62 9.24 13.64 -13.65
N VAL A 63 8.38 12.90 -12.95
CA VAL A 63 6.92 12.95 -13.04
C VAL A 63 6.36 13.13 -11.64
N ASP A 64 5.47 14.11 -11.48
CA ASP A 64 4.64 14.30 -10.28
C ASP A 64 3.21 14.49 -10.78
N SER A 65 2.42 13.43 -10.69
CA SER A 65 1.09 13.34 -11.27
C SER A 65 0.06 12.96 -10.22
N THR A 66 -1.07 13.68 -10.22
CA THR A 66 -2.25 13.33 -9.43
C THR A 66 -3.42 13.09 -10.38
N ILE A 67 -4.06 11.93 -10.25
CA ILE A 67 -5.25 11.56 -11.02
C ILE A 67 -6.43 11.47 -10.05
N VAL A 68 -7.44 12.30 -10.26
CA VAL A 68 -8.75 12.20 -9.59
C VAL A 68 -9.66 11.44 -10.56
N PHE A 69 -10.04 10.20 -10.23
CA PHE A 69 -10.73 9.34 -11.20
C PHE A 69 -12.09 9.86 -11.63
N LYS A 70 -12.79 10.53 -10.74
CA LYS A 70 -14.03 11.23 -11.07
C LYS A 70 -13.85 12.24 -12.21
N ASP A 71 -12.79 13.05 -12.15
CA ASP A 71 -12.47 14.03 -13.19
C ASP A 71 -11.98 13.32 -14.46
N PHE A 72 -11.16 12.28 -14.31
CA PHE A 72 -10.68 11.45 -15.42
C PHE A 72 -11.83 10.79 -16.20
N LEU A 73 -12.84 10.25 -15.52
CA LEU A 73 -14.03 9.65 -16.14
C LEU A 73 -14.84 10.67 -16.95
N VAL A 74 -14.90 11.92 -16.49
CA VAL A 74 -15.57 13.02 -17.19
C VAL A 74 -14.76 13.48 -18.40
N GLU A 75 -13.46 13.70 -18.23
CA GLU A 75 -12.55 14.19 -19.27
C GLU A 75 -12.37 13.18 -20.40
N TYR A 76 -12.20 11.89 -20.07
CA TYR A 76 -11.95 10.82 -21.04
C TYR A 76 -13.20 10.02 -21.40
N LYS A 77 -14.40 10.53 -21.11
CA LYS A 77 -15.68 9.85 -21.32
C LYS A 77 -15.83 9.21 -22.71
N ASP A 78 -15.52 9.95 -23.77
CA ASP A 78 -15.64 9.47 -25.15
C ASP A 78 -14.63 8.35 -25.47
N SER A 79 -13.43 8.42 -24.87
CA SER A 79 -12.40 7.38 -25.02
C SER A 79 -12.79 6.11 -24.26
N ILE A 80 -13.29 6.26 -23.03
CA ILE A 80 -13.77 5.17 -22.19
C ILE A 80 -14.97 4.47 -22.83
N ALA A 81 -15.87 5.21 -23.48
CA ALA A 81 -17.03 4.64 -24.17
C ALA A 81 -16.66 3.68 -25.32
N ASN A 82 -15.44 3.76 -25.87
CA ASN A 82 -14.94 2.86 -26.90
C ASN A 82 -14.33 1.56 -26.34
N LEU A 83 -14.15 1.45 -25.02
CA LEU A 83 -13.63 0.25 -24.37
C LEU A 83 -14.71 -0.83 -24.23
N SER A 84 -14.30 -2.07 -23.96
CA SER A 84 -15.24 -3.14 -23.64
C SER A 84 -16.02 -2.84 -22.36
N VAL A 85 -17.22 -3.41 -22.21
CA VAL A 85 -18.05 -3.22 -21.01
C VAL A 85 -17.30 -3.58 -19.73
N GLY A 86 -16.51 -4.66 -19.76
CA GLY A 86 -15.72 -5.08 -18.60
C GLY A 86 -14.61 -4.08 -18.24
N GLU A 87 -13.98 -3.42 -19.21
CA GLU A 87 -13.00 -2.36 -18.96
C GLU A 87 -13.69 -1.09 -18.42
N GLN A 88 -14.84 -0.72 -18.97
CA GLN A 88 -15.62 0.41 -18.47
C GLN A 88 -16.03 0.21 -17.02
N GLU A 89 -16.49 -0.99 -16.64
CA GLU A 89 -16.85 -1.33 -15.26
C GLU A 89 -15.64 -1.24 -14.32
N LYS A 90 -14.47 -1.71 -14.75
CA LYS A 90 -13.23 -1.61 -13.96
C LYS A 90 -12.81 -0.15 -13.74
N ILE A 91 -12.84 0.70 -14.77
CA ILE A 91 -12.49 2.12 -14.64
C ILE A 91 -13.52 2.83 -13.76
N LYS A 92 -14.81 2.53 -13.94
CA LYS A 92 -15.87 3.10 -13.10
C LYS A 92 -15.75 2.69 -11.63
N ALA A 93 -15.30 1.47 -11.34
CA ALA A 93 -15.06 1.04 -9.96
C ALA A 93 -13.96 1.87 -9.24
N MET A 94 -13.18 2.64 -9.98
CA MET A 94 -12.16 3.54 -9.46
C MET A 94 -12.68 4.98 -9.25
N GLU A 95 -13.94 5.30 -9.57
CA GLU A 95 -14.50 6.66 -9.61
C GLU A 95 -14.17 7.51 -8.37
N ASP A 96 -14.25 6.91 -7.18
CA ASP A 96 -14.06 7.61 -5.90
C ASP A 96 -12.59 7.69 -5.44
N TYR A 97 -11.67 7.08 -6.19
CA TYR A 97 -10.26 7.07 -5.84
C TYR A 97 -9.49 8.25 -6.42
N LYS A 98 -8.45 8.65 -5.69
CA LYS A 98 -7.40 9.54 -6.16
C LYS A 98 -6.05 8.82 -6.06
N ILE A 99 -5.28 8.91 -7.14
CA ILE A 99 -3.92 8.38 -7.21
C ILE A 99 -2.95 9.56 -7.26
N HIS A 100 -1.90 9.53 -6.44
CA HIS A 100 -0.75 10.44 -6.57
C HIS A 100 0.51 9.61 -6.77
N MET A 101 1.26 9.94 -7.82
CA MET A 101 2.48 9.25 -8.22
C MET A 101 3.60 10.25 -8.39
N VAL A 102 4.72 9.98 -7.72
CA VAL A 102 5.96 10.74 -7.86
C VAL A 102 7.07 9.79 -8.29
N MET A 103 7.75 10.15 -9.38
CA MET A 103 8.96 9.50 -9.85
C MET A 103 9.98 10.60 -10.17
N ASP A 104 11.10 10.59 -9.50
CA ASP A 104 12.18 11.56 -9.71
C ASP A 104 13.52 10.80 -9.65
N PRO A 105 14.08 10.40 -10.80
CA PRO A 105 15.32 9.64 -10.87
C PRO A 105 16.50 10.39 -10.27
N ASP A 106 16.60 11.70 -10.53
CA ASP A 106 17.68 12.55 -10.01
C ASP A 106 17.67 12.60 -8.48
N LYS A 107 16.48 12.64 -7.89
CA LYS A 107 16.31 12.59 -6.42
C LYS A 107 16.18 11.18 -5.87
N LYS A 108 16.20 10.15 -6.72
CA LYS A 108 15.94 8.74 -6.38
C LYS A 108 14.64 8.55 -5.59
N LYS A 109 13.60 9.28 -5.99
CA LYS A 109 12.29 9.21 -5.33
C LYS A 109 11.31 8.42 -6.18
N MET A 110 10.65 7.47 -5.54
CA MET A 110 9.52 6.78 -6.12
C MET A 110 8.46 6.61 -5.04
N PHE A 111 7.31 7.26 -5.23
CA PHE A 111 6.24 7.26 -4.25
C PHE A 111 4.89 7.12 -4.94
N PHE A 112 4.03 6.35 -4.32
CA PHE A 112 2.67 6.09 -4.81
C PHE A 112 1.68 6.18 -3.66
N ASP A 113 0.60 6.91 -3.90
CA ASP A 113 -0.54 7.05 -3.00
C ASP A 113 -1.82 6.67 -3.73
N LEU A 114 -2.67 5.92 -3.03
CA LEU A 114 -4.05 5.66 -3.40
C LEU A 114 -4.93 6.07 -2.22
N GLU A 115 -5.83 7.01 -2.43
CA GLU A 115 -6.76 7.48 -1.40
C GLU A 115 -8.22 7.42 -1.88
N THR A 116 -9.13 7.18 -0.93
CA THR A 116 -10.59 7.30 -1.11
C THR A 116 -11.23 7.70 0.21
N ASP A 117 -12.37 8.37 0.12
CA ASP A 117 -13.26 8.59 1.25
C ASP A 117 -14.19 7.37 1.42
N PHE A 118 -14.76 7.18 2.61
CA PHE A 118 -15.75 6.15 2.92
C PHE A 118 -16.82 6.70 3.87
N ASP A 119 -18.06 6.23 3.74
CA ASP A 119 -19.16 6.64 4.63
C ASP A 119 -19.24 5.72 5.86
N ASP A 120 -18.89 4.44 5.69
CA ASP A 120 -18.84 3.45 6.77
C ASP A 120 -17.56 2.60 6.66
N ALA A 121 -16.92 2.29 7.80
CA ALA A 121 -15.69 1.51 7.79
C ALA A 121 -15.84 0.14 7.11
N SER A 122 -17.03 -0.47 7.10
CA SER A 122 -17.29 -1.74 6.39
C SER A 122 -17.22 -1.62 4.86
N GLU A 123 -17.27 -0.40 4.32
CA GLU A 123 -17.07 -0.11 2.91
C GLU A 123 -15.60 -0.13 2.51
N LEU A 124 -14.68 -0.07 3.48
CA LEU A 124 -13.26 -0.29 3.24
C LEU A 124 -13.08 -1.71 2.69
N ARG A 125 -13.05 -1.81 1.37
CA ARG A 125 -12.74 -3.05 0.68
C ARG A 125 -11.23 -3.26 0.71
N ASP A 126 -10.82 -4.44 0.27
CA ASP A 126 -9.41 -4.69 -0.02
C ASP A 126 -8.90 -3.70 -1.08
N MET A 127 -8.23 -2.63 -0.65
CA MET A 127 -7.64 -1.63 -1.54
C MET A 127 -6.55 -2.24 -2.44
N TYR A 128 -5.96 -3.39 -2.06
CA TYR A 128 -5.10 -4.13 -2.97
C TYR A 128 -5.86 -4.60 -4.20
N LYS A 129 -7.13 -4.97 -4.07
CA LYS A 129 -7.96 -5.33 -5.23
C LYS A 129 -8.18 -4.15 -6.16
N ALA A 130 -8.41 -2.95 -5.63
CA ALA A 130 -8.54 -1.72 -6.43
C ALA A 130 -7.22 -1.42 -7.16
N MET A 131 -6.10 -1.50 -6.46
CA MET A 131 -4.76 -1.27 -7.02
C MET A 131 -4.36 -2.32 -8.07
N ASN A 132 -4.69 -3.59 -7.86
CA ASN A 132 -4.50 -4.65 -8.85
C ASN A 132 -5.40 -4.46 -10.08
N SER A 133 -6.63 -3.99 -9.89
CA SER A 133 -7.54 -3.70 -11.00
C SER A 133 -7.00 -2.59 -11.89
N PHE A 134 -6.38 -1.55 -11.31
CA PHE A 134 -5.69 -0.50 -12.06
C PHE A 134 -4.55 -1.03 -12.93
N ASN A 135 -3.73 -1.95 -12.41
CA ASN A 135 -2.66 -2.57 -13.19
C ASN A 135 -3.19 -3.35 -14.39
N ASN A 136 -4.30 -4.07 -14.20
CA ASN A 136 -4.92 -4.90 -15.23
C ASN A 136 -5.74 -4.11 -16.27
N LEU A 137 -5.87 -2.79 -16.12
CA LEU A 137 -6.38 -1.91 -17.17
C LEU A 137 -5.34 -1.64 -18.26
N LYS A 138 -4.07 -1.99 -18.03
CA LYS A 138 -3.01 -1.95 -19.04
C LYS A 138 -3.04 -3.24 -19.88
N GLY A 139 -4.11 -3.40 -20.68
CA GLY A 139 -4.28 -4.29 -21.84
C GLY A 139 -3.75 -5.74 -21.77
N ASP A 140 -4.63 -6.71 -22.01
CA ASP A 140 -4.20 -8.07 -22.35
C ASP A 140 -3.36 -8.08 -23.65
N ASP A 141 -2.21 -8.75 -23.56
CA ASP A 141 -1.53 -9.50 -24.64
C ASP A 141 -0.56 -8.89 -25.66
N THR A 142 -0.25 -7.58 -25.76
CA THR A 142 0.78 -7.18 -26.79
C THR A 142 1.71 -5.98 -26.55
N ALA A 143 1.79 -5.36 -25.37
CA ALA A 143 2.65 -4.16 -25.22
C ALA A 143 3.25 -3.91 -23.83
N SER A 144 3.68 -4.95 -23.11
CA SER A 144 4.12 -4.82 -21.71
C SER A 144 5.55 -5.32 -21.44
N ASP A 145 6.47 -5.18 -22.39
CA ASP A 145 7.91 -5.34 -22.13
C ASP A 145 8.64 -4.01 -21.85
N ASN A 146 8.00 -2.84 -22.01
CA ASN A 146 8.72 -1.55 -21.95
C ASN A 146 8.19 -0.51 -20.94
N LEU A 147 7.29 -0.91 -20.05
CA LEU A 147 7.02 -0.19 -18.80
C LEU A 147 7.26 -1.15 -17.63
N PRO A 148 8.53 -1.39 -17.26
CA PRO A 148 8.82 -2.01 -15.98
C PRO A 148 8.22 -1.13 -14.88
N LEU A 149 7.88 -1.73 -13.75
CA LEU A 149 7.44 -1.06 -12.52
C LEU A 149 5.94 -0.73 -12.44
N SER A 150 5.11 -1.77 -12.46
CA SER A 150 4.15 -1.85 -11.35
C SER A 150 4.70 -2.89 -10.37
N PRO A 151 5.43 -2.52 -9.30
CA PRO A 151 5.89 -3.47 -8.29
C PRO A 151 4.74 -4.34 -7.76
N PHE A 152 3.51 -3.82 -7.85
CA PHE A 152 2.25 -4.41 -7.44
C PHE A 152 1.75 -5.59 -8.29
N SER A 153 2.08 -5.69 -9.59
CA SER A 153 1.60 -6.80 -10.44
C SER A 153 2.12 -8.16 -9.97
N SER A 154 3.27 -8.17 -9.29
CA SER A 154 3.88 -9.36 -8.69
C SER A 154 3.47 -9.62 -7.23
N MET A 155 2.71 -8.71 -6.60
CA MET A 155 2.40 -8.73 -5.16
C MET A 155 1.14 -9.54 -4.80
N GLY A 156 0.55 -10.24 -5.76
CA GLY A 156 0.04 -11.61 -5.58
C GLY A 156 -1.22 -11.85 -4.75
N ASN A 157 -1.84 -10.87 -4.09
CA ASN A 157 -3.05 -11.14 -3.30
C ASN A 157 -4.35 -11.03 -4.12
N GLU A 158 -4.43 -11.65 -5.31
CA GLU A 158 -5.64 -11.58 -6.14
C GLU A 158 -6.84 -12.33 -5.51
N GLY A 159 -7.40 -11.83 -4.43
CA GLY A 159 -8.58 -12.41 -3.78
C GLY A 159 -8.31 -13.74 -3.06
N SER A 160 -7.07 -14.03 -2.68
CA SER A 160 -6.76 -15.16 -1.79
C SER A 160 -6.97 -14.82 -0.31
N THR A 161 -6.88 -13.54 0.04
CA THR A 161 -7.19 -13.00 1.37
C THR A 161 -8.37 -12.05 1.29
N LEU A 162 -9.30 -12.14 2.24
CA LEU A 162 -10.34 -11.16 2.47
C LEU A 162 -9.92 -10.26 3.62
N VAL A 163 -9.86 -8.95 3.38
CA VAL A 163 -9.70 -7.95 4.44
C VAL A 163 -11.02 -7.25 4.67
N SER A 164 -11.43 -7.13 5.94
CA SER A 164 -12.66 -6.48 6.35
C SER A 164 -12.41 -5.54 7.53
N TYR A 165 -13.25 -4.53 7.63
CA TYR A 165 -13.18 -3.52 8.67
C TYR A 165 -14.56 -3.28 9.27
N SER A 166 -14.60 -2.81 10.51
CA SER A 166 -15.85 -2.41 11.16
C SER A 166 -15.57 -1.35 12.22
N TYR A 167 -16.51 -0.43 12.42
CA TYR A 167 -16.46 0.56 13.47
C TYR A 167 -17.86 0.82 14.02
N ASP A 168 -18.03 0.77 15.35
CA ASP A 168 -19.33 1.00 16.01
C ASP A 168 -19.41 2.32 16.78
N GLY A 169 -18.44 3.22 16.58
CA GLY A 169 -18.28 4.47 17.34
C GLY A 169 -17.36 4.35 18.56
N THR A 170 -17.05 3.13 19.01
CA THR A 170 -16.17 2.87 20.17
C THR A 170 -15.08 1.85 19.85
N VAL A 171 -15.40 0.83 19.06
CA VAL A 171 -14.51 -0.28 18.72
C VAL A 171 -14.30 -0.31 17.22
N PHE A 172 -13.04 -0.20 16.82
CA PHE A 172 -12.61 -0.44 15.45
C PHE A 172 -11.99 -1.83 15.33
N ARG A 173 -12.29 -2.54 14.25
CA ARG A 173 -11.70 -3.84 13.94
C ARG A 173 -11.21 -3.86 12.50
N ARG A 174 -10.08 -4.51 12.30
CA ARG A 174 -9.60 -4.98 11.01
C ARG A 174 -9.35 -6.46 11.12
N ASN A 175 -9.86 -7.21 10.17
CA ASN A 175 -9.70 -8.64 10.06
C ASN A 175 -9.18 -8.98 8.67
N ALA A 176 -8.30 -9.96 8.60
CA ALA A 176 -7.80 -10.56 7.39
C ALA A 176 -7.91 -12.08 7.53
N GLU A 177 -8.45 -12.72 6.50
CA GLU A 177 -8.69 -14.16 6.47
C GLU A 177 -8.28 -14.72 5.11
N ILE A 178 -7.55 -15.83 5.09
CA ILE A 178 -7.22 -16.54 3.85
C ILE A 178 -8.45 -17.32 3.41
N ILE A 179 -9.05 -16.90 2.30
CA ILE A 179 -10.28 -17.49 1.73
C ILE A 179 -10.00 -18.50 0.61
N ASP A 180 -8.80 -18.47 0.03
CA ASP A 180 -8.33 -19.45 -0.96
C ASP A 180 -6.86 -19.82 -0.68
N LEU A 181 -6.67 -20.97 -0.03
CA LEU A 181 -5.35 -21.49 0.36
C LEU A 181 -4.45 -21.81 -0.83
N GLU A 182 -4.99 -22.33 -1.93
CA GLU A 182 -4.18 -22.69 -3.10
C GLU A 182 -3.67 -21.41 -3.78
N LYS A 183 -4.53 -20.41 -3.92
CA LYS A 183 -4.17 -19.11 -4.48
C LYS A 183 -3.22 -18.34 -3.57
N HIS A 184 -3.41 -18.43 -2.25
CA HIS A 184 -2.50 -17.86 -1.26
C HIS A 184 -1.10 -18.47 -1.36
N GLN A 185 -1.00 -19.81 -1.43
CA GLN A 185 0.30 -20.47 -1.58
C GLN A 185 0.99 -20.08 -2.89
N LYS A 186 0.26 -20.02 -4.01
CA LYS A 186 0.83 -19.55 -5.29
C LYS A 186 1.36 -18.12 -5.21
N SER A 187 0.68 -17.24 -4.47
CA SER A 187 1.17 -15.88 -4.20
C SER A 187 2.48 -15.88 -3.42
N LEU A 188 2.61 -16.75 -2.42
CA LEU A 188 3.86 -16.84 -1.65
C LEU A 188 5.02 -17.33 -2.51
N ASP A 189 4.78 -18.34 -3.35
CA ASP A 189 5.79 -18.89 -4.25
C ASP A 189 6.28 -17.85 -5.28
N SER A 190 5.41 -16.91 -5.70
CA SER A 190 5.82 -15.79 -6.57
C SER A 190 6.60 -14.72 -5.81
N ILE A 191 6.22 -14.45 -4.56
CA ILE A 191 6.90 -13.47 -3.69
C ILE A 191 8.31 -13.93 -3.33
N ASP A 192 8.56 -15.24 -3.14
CA ASP A 192 9.90 -15.75 -2.81
C ASP A 192 10.97 -15.35 -3.84
N LYS A 193 10.58 -15.15 -5.10
CA LYS A 193 11.48 -14.64 -6.16
C LYS A 193 11.81 -13.15 -6.00
N SER A 194 10.88 -12.37 -5.44
CA SER A 194 11.00 -10.94 -5.16
C SER A 194 11.42 -10.65 -3.70
N ALA A 195 11.52 -11.67 -2.86
CA ALA A 195 11.79 -11.56 -1.43
C ALA A 195 13.19 -10.99 -1.12
N LEU A 196 14.15 -11.15 -2.05
CA LEU A 196 15.47 -10.50 -1.92
C LEU A 196 15.37 -8.96 -2.00
N MET A 197 14.37 -8.43 -2.70
CA MET A 197 14.14 -6.98 -2.84
C MET A 197 13.18 -6.44 -1.78
N LEU A 198 12.17 -7.23 -1.40
CA LEU A 198 11.10 -6.83 -0.49
C LEU A 198 11.28 -7.33 0.95
N GLY A 199 12.31 -8.13 1.22
CA GLY A 199 12.49 -8.83 2.49
C GLY A 199 12.75 -7.92 3.69
N SER A 200 13.32 -6.73 3.46
CA SER A 200 13.50 -5.72 4.50
C SER A 200 12.26 -4.83 4.68
N SER A 201 11.31 -4.86 3.73
CA SER A 201 10.16 -3.96 3.69
C SER A 201 9.24 -4.09 4.89
N LYS A 202 8.64 -2.96 5.27
CA LYS A 202 7.68 -2.88 6.38
C LYS A 202 6.29 -2.57 5.89
N TYR A 203 5.30 -3.08 6.63
CA TYR A 203 3.91 -2.65 6.54
C TYR A 203 3.57 -1.89 7.81
N ILE A 204 3.20 -0.62 7.64
CA ILE A 204 2.90 0.31 8.73
C ILE A 204 1.42 0.65 8.71
N ILE A 205 0.75 0.38 9.82
CA ILE A 205 -0.60 0.84 10.08
C ILE A 205 -0.50 2.17 10.83
N ASN A 206 -1.21 3.20 10.37
CA ASN A 206 -1.36 4.49 11.05
C ASN A 206 -2.85 4.86 11.11
N TYR A 207 -3.51 4.58 12.23
CA TYR A 207 -4.93 4.86 12.36
C TYR A 207 -5.18 6.03 13.29
N HIS A 208 -6.00 6.96 12.79
CA HIS A 208 -6.38 8.19 13.45
C HIS A 208 -7.85 8.11 13.84
N PHE A 209 -8.12 8.30 15.13
CA PHE A 209 -9.44 8.18 15.73
C PHE A 209 -9.93 9.52 16.28
N PRO A 210 -11.25 9.71 16.35
CA PRO A 210 -11.81 10.95 16.91
C PRO A 210 -11.59 11.06 18.42
N LYS A 211 -11.45 9.92 19.10
CA LYS A 211 -11.25 9.79 20.55
C LYS A 211 -9.92 9.10 20.86
N ALA A 212 -9.44 9.27 22.09
CA ALA A 212 -8.21 8.61 22.54
C ALA A 212 -8.36 7.09 22.53
N VAL A 213 -7.30 6.38 22.15
CA VAL A 213 -7.25 4.92 22.16
C VAL A 213 -7.04 4.44 23.58
N LYS A 214 -8.00 3.66 24.09
CA LYS A 214 -7.97 3.00 25.39
C LYS A 214 -7.10 1.75 25.36
N SER A 215 -7.29 0.89 24.36
CA SER A 215 -6.51 -0.35 24.17
C SER A 215 -6.36 -0.75 22.71
N PHE A 216 -5.29 -1.48 22.44
CA PHE A 216 -4.97 -2.09 21.14
C PHE A 216 -4.68 -3.58 21.35
N SER A 217 -5.20 -4.46 20.50
CA SER A 217 -5.13 -5.91 20.72
C SER A 217 -3.76 -6.54 20.50
N LYS A 218 -2.82 -5.84 19.86
CA LYS A 218 -1.44 -6.32 19.62
C LYS A 218 -0.44 -5.61 20.54
N GLN A 219 0.67 -6.26 20.82
CA GLN A 219 1.79 -5.66 21.54
C GLN A 219 2.68 -4.87 20.58
N GLY A 220 3.37 -3.85 21.10
CA GLY A 220 4.34 -3.07 20.32
C GLY A 220 3.75 -1.91 19.51
N ALA A 221 2.47 -1.59 19.69
CA ALA A 221 1.90 -0.39 19.10
C ALA A 221 2.44 0.89 19.75
N MET A 222 2.66 1.91 18.93
CA MET A 222 3.05 3.26 19.33
C MET A 222 1.83 4.18 19.29
N TYR A 223 1.84 5.25 20.09
CA TYR A 223 0.73 6.19 20.18
C TYR A 223 1.22 7.63 20.02
N SER A 224 0.39 8.49 19.44
CA SER A 224 0.58 9.94 19.48
C SER A 224 0.46 10.48 20.92
N GLU A 225 0.92 11.70 21.15
CA GLU A 225 0.84 12.36 22.47
C GLU A 225 -0.60 12.48 23.00
N ASP A 226 -1.56 12.74 22.12
CA ASP A 226 -2.99 12.82 22.43
C ASP A 226 -3.68 11.45 22.45
N ARG A 227 -2.94 10.38 22.17
CA ARG A 227 -3.41 8.99 22.03
C ARG A 227 -4.50 8.79 20.97
N LYS A 228 -4.72 9.73 20.06
CA LYS A 228 -5.71 9.60 18.99
C LYS A 228 -5.17 8.88 17.76
N THR A 229 -3.85 8.70 17.68
CA THR A 229 -3.21 7.91 16.64
C THR A 229 -2.57 6.67 17.24
N VAL A 230 -2.78 5.52 16.60
CA VAL A 230 -2.04 4.28 16.86
C VAL A 230 -1.23 3.91 15.63
N THR A 231 0.03 3.59 15.85
CA THR A 231 0.96 3.08 14.82
C THR A 231 1.38 1.67 15.16
N TYR A 232 1.30 0.76 14.19
CA TYR A 232 1.72 -0.63 14.35
C TYR A 232 2.47 -1.10 13.11
N GLU A 233 3.62 -1.74 13.32
CA GLU A 233 4.54 -2.10 12.25
C GLU A 233 4.81 -3.60 12.25
N VAL A 234 4.76 -4.20 11.06
CA VAL A 234 5.12 -5.61 10.84
C VAL A 234 6.04 -5.74 9.62
N GLY A 235 6.73 -6.87 9.49
CA GLY A 235 7.43 -7.20 8.25
C GLY A 235 6.42 -7.37 7.12
N PHE A 236 6.69 -6.77 5.96
CA PHE A 236 5.79 -6.87 4.82
C PHE A 236 5.63 -8.31 4.35
N ILE A 237 6.73 -9.07 4.25
CA ILE A 237 6.69 -10.49 3.90
C ILE A 237 5.98 -11.34 4.98
N ASP A 238 6.14 -10.99 6.25
CA ASP A 238 5.48 -11.70 7.35
C ASP A 238 3.96 -11.54 7.25
N MET A 239 3.47 -10.34 6.91
CA MET A 239 2.05 -10.08 6.67
C MET A 239 1.50 -10.90 5.50
N LEU A 240 2.26 -11.06 4.42
CA LEU A 240 1.80 -11.84 3.27
C LEU A 240 1.68 -13.32 3.63
N LYS A 241 2.63 -13.85 4.42
CA LYS A 241 2.63 -15.24 4.89
C LYS A 241 1.52 -15.51 5.89
N ASP A 242 1.33 -14.60 6.83
CA ASP A 242 0.30 -14.67 7.86
C ASP A 242 -0.45 -13.33 7.92
N PRO A 243 -1.54 -13.17 7.16
CA PRO A 243 -2.30 -11.92 7.16
C PRO A 243 -2.98 -11.62 8.50
N GLU A 244 -3.18 -12.63 9.36
CA GLU A 244 -3.82 -12.48 10.68
C GLU A 244 -2.94 -11.72 11.69
N ILE A 245 -1.65 -11.53 11.39
CA ILE A 245 -0.79 -10.67 12.23
C ILE A 245 -1.33 -9.23 12.28
N LEU A 246 -2.10 -8.82 11.27
CA LEU A 246 -2.79 -7.54 11.18
C LEU A 246 -4.29 -7.62 11.55
N ASN A 247 -4.73 -8.69 12.23
CA ASN A 247 -6.04 -8.73 12.87
C ASN A 247 -5.99 -7.89 14.14
N ILE A 248 -6.56 -6.69 14.08
CA ILE A 248 -6.43 -5.69 15.14
C ILE A 248 -7.80 -5.23 15.62
N GLU A 249 -7.88 -5.01 16.93
CA GLU A 249 -9.01 -4.42 17.61
C GLU A 249 -8.49 -3.19 18.36
N VAL A 250 -9.14 -2.06 18.14
CA VAL A 250 -8.88 -0.80 18.83
C VAL A 250 -10.12 -0.42 19.60
N VAL A 251 -9.97 -0.20 20.90
CA VAL A 251 -11.05 0.28 21.77
C VAL A 251 -10.74 1.72 22.11
N LEU A 252 -11.70 2.62 21.86
CA LEU A 252 -11.61 4.03 22.18
C LEU A 252 -12.13 4.32 23.59
N GLU A 253 -11.77 5.48 24.12
CA GLU A 253 -12.39 6.01 25.33
C GLU A 253 -13.83 6.46 25.08
N ASP A 254 -14.63 6.50 26.15
CA ASP A 254 -16.04 6.91 26.14
C ASP A 254 -16.20 8.41 25.87
#